data_AF-A0A100WG49-F1
#
_entry.id   AF-A0A100WG49-F1
#
_cell.length_a   1.000
_cell.length_b   1.000
_cell.length_c   1.000
_cell.angle_alpha   90.00
_cell.angle_beta   90.00
_cell.angle_gamma   90.00
#
_symmetry.space_group_name_H-M   'P 1'
#
loop_
_entity.id
_entity.type
_entity.pdbx_description
1 polymer ?
#
loop_
_entity_poly.entity_id
_entity_poly.type
_entity_poly.pdbx_seq_one_letter_code
_entity_poly.pdbx_strand_id
1 'polypeptide(L)'
;MEPFELFKGDSEDVDYVLLLNADEYLPVEDVVDDAGHIPNGHFWTAVARYLIRQHQPALADAIEFDPEAGTFAAYGDRDSLIQLHALMLPAVNNPDTIATLMDAAGNDLFA
;
A
#
# COMPACT_ATOMS: atom_id res chain seq x y z
N MET A 1 6.19 -10.72 -10.87
CA MET A 1 6.00 -9.39 -11.49
C MET A 1 6.30 -8.39 -10.40
N GLU A 2 6.82 -7.20 -10.73
CA GLU A 2 7.01 -6.12 -9.76
C GLU A 2 5.71 -5.28 -9.78
N PRO A 3 4.86 -5.34 -8.74
CA PRO A 3 3.53 -4.69 -8.79
C PRO A 3 3.59 -3.20 -8.44
N PHE A 4 4.75 -2.70 -8.02
CA PHE A 4 4.95 -1.32 -7.66
C PHE A 4 5.86 -0.61 -8.65
N GLU A 5 5.56 0.65 -8.92
CA GLU A 5 6.39 1.53 -9.72
C GLU A 5 6.93 2.67 -8.84
N LEU A 6 8.25 2.79 -8.73
CA LEU A 6 8.93 3.87 -8.00
C LEU A 6 9.67 4.77 -8.99
N PHE A 7 9.29 6.05 -9.06
CA PHE A 7 9.90 7.02 -9.96
C PHE A 7 9.95 8.42 -9.34
N LYS A 8 10.75 9.30 -9.94
CA LYS A 8 10.89 10.68 -9.49
C LYS A 8 9.64 11.48 -9.91
N GLY A 9 9.10 12.32 -9.03
CA GLY A 9 7.99 13.20 -9.36
C GLY A 9 8.37 14.27 -10.40
N ASP A 10 7.38 14.67 -11.19
CA ASP A 10 7.54 15.71 -12.23
C ASP A 10 7.28 17.14 -11.72
N SER A 11 6.77 17.30 -10.49
CA SER A 11 6.53 18.60 -9.85
C SER A 11 7.62 18.96 -8.84
N GLU A 12 7.81 20.25 -8.58
CA GLU A 12 8.80 20.73 -7.60
C GLU A 12 8.45 20.34 -6.15
N ASP A 13 7.17 20.07 -5.88
CA ASP A 13 6.66 19.72 -4.56
C ASP A 13 6.65 18.20 -4.29
N VAL A 14 7.02 17.37 -5.28
CA VAL A 14 7.01 15.90 -5.15
C VAL A 14 8.38 15.34 -5.53
N ASP A 15 9.08 14.78 -4.54
CA ASP A 15 10.39 14.17 -4.77
C ASP A 15 10.28 12.84 -5.53
N TYR A 16 9.61 11.85 -4.94
CA TYR A 16 9.37 10.54 -5.54
C TYR A 16 7.92 10.10 -5.34
N VAL A 17 7.50 9.18 -6.21
CA VAL A 17 6.17 8.58 -6.22
C VAL A 17 6.30 7.06 -6.21
N LEU A 18 5.52 6.40 -5.36
CA LEU A 18 5.33 4.95 -5.37
C LEU A 18 3.87 4.66 -5.76
N LEU A 19 3.67 3.97 -6.88
CA LEU A 19 2.36 3.58 -7.38
C LEU A 19 2.16 2.08 -7.33
N LEU A 20 0.91 1.67 -7.11
CA LEU A 20 0.41 0.33 -7.37
C LEU A 20 -0.88 0.48 -8.18
N ASN A 21 -0.89 -0.11 -9.38
CA ASN A 21 -2.10 -0.19 -10.18
C ASN A 21 -2.99 -1.32 -9.65
N ALA A 22 -4.10 -0.94 -9.03
CA ALA A 22 -5.06 -1.86 -8.42
C ALA A 22 -6.07 -2.42 -9.42
N ASP A 23 -6.09 -1.91 -10.67
CA ASP A 23 -6.90 -2.47 -11.76
C ASP A 23 -6.15 -3.59 -12.51
N GLU A 24 -4.84 -3.77 -12.27
CA GLU A 24 -4.10 -4.93 -12.76
C GLU A 24 -4.24 -6.12 -11.83
N TYR A 25 -4.16 -7.33 -12.41
CA TYR A 25 -4.32 -8.57 -11.64
C TYR A 25 -3.28 -8.70 -10.52
N LEU A 26 -3.76 -8.74 -9.28
CA LEU A 26 -2.98 -9.08 -8.10
C LEU A 26 -3.32 -10.50 -7.63
N PRO A 27 -2.32 -11.31 -7.22
CA PRO A 27 -2.54 -12.72 -6.83
C PRO A 27 -3.37 -12.87 -5.54
N VAL A 28 -3.72 -11.76 -4.89
CA VAL A 28 -4.41 -11.69 -3.61
C VAL A 28 -5.86 -11.24 -3.74
N GLU A 29 -6.33 -10.90 -4.94
CA GLU A 29 -7.68 -10.36 -5.18
C GLU A 29 -8.78 -11.24 -4.57
N ASP A 30 -8.77 -12.55 -4.86
CA ASP A 30 -9.78 -13.48 -4.36
C ASP A 30 -9.87 -13.49 -2.83
N VAL A 31 -8.72 -13.42 -2.13
CA VAL A 31 -8.68 -13.42 -0.67
C VAL A 31 -9.20 -12.10 -0.09
N VAL A 32 -8.94 -10.98 -0.76
CA VAL A 32 -9.47 -9.68 -0.35
C VAL A 32 -10.98 -9.60 -0.59
N ASP A 33 -11.47 -10.13 -1.73
CA ASP A 33 -12.89 -10.18 -2.07
C ASP A 33 -13.67 -11.12 -1.14
N ASP A 34 -13.14 -12.32 -0.87
CA ASP A 34 -13.72 -13.28 0.08
C ASP A 34 -13.83 -12.72 1.51
N ALA A 35 -12.94 -11.78 1.88
CA ALA A 35 -13.00 -11.04 3.14
C ALA A 35 -14.02 -9.88 3.13
N GLY A 36 -14.70 -9.63 2.01
CA GLY A 36 -15.71 -8.58 1.84
C GLY A 36 -15.11 -7.20 1.55
N HIS A 37 -13.88 -7.15 1.05
CA HIS A 37 -13.18 -5.92 0.68
C HIS A 37 -12.96 -5.82 -0.83
N ILE A 38 -12.73 -4.61 -1.32
CA ILE A 38 -12.35 -4.37 -2.72
C ILE A 38 -10.87 -4.00 -2.72
N PRO A 39 -9.98 -4.73 -3.42
CA PRO A 39 -8.52 -4.50 -3.43
C PRO A 39 -8.13 -3.24 -4.24
N ASN A 40 -8.80 -2.12 -4.02
CA ASN A 40 -8.65 -0.85 -4.72
C ASN A 40 -7.56 0.05 -4.07
N GLY A 41 -7.26 1.22 -4.65
CA GLY A 41 -6.22 2.10 -4.12
C GLY A 41 -6.46 2.59 -2.68
N HIS A 42 -7.72 2.73 -2.26
CA HIS A 42 -8.07 3.08 -0.88
C HIS A 42 -7.82 1.92 0.09
N PHE A 43 -8.11 0.68 -0.31
CA PHE A 43 -7.78 -0.52 0.47
C PHE A 43 -6.27 -0.64 0.68
N TRP A 44 -5.48 -0.49 -0.38
CA TRP A 44 -4.02 -0.57 -0.27
C TRP A 44 -3.44 0.58 0.56
N THR A 45 -4.07 1.76 0.54
CA THR A 45 -3.70 2.86 1.45
C THR A 45 -3.98 2.52 2.91
N ALA A 46 -5.10 1.86 3.20
CA ALA A 46 -5.44 1.40 4.54
C ALA A 46 -4.41 0.36 5.05
N VAL A 47 -4.04 -0.61 4.20
CA VAL A 47 -2.98 -1.59 4.48
C VAL A 47 -1.63 -0.90 4.74
N ALA A 48 -1.25 0.07 3.92
CA ALA A 48 -0.01 0.82 4.09
C ALA A 48 0.04 1.55 5.44
N ARG A 49 -1.03 2.29 5.79
CA ARG A 49 -1.13 3.00 7.07
C ARG A 49 -1.07 2.04 8.26
N TYR A 50 -1.75 0.90 8.17
CA TYR A 50 -1.68 -0.12 9.21
C TYR A 50 -0.24 -0.64 9.39
N LEU A 51 0.43 -1.04 8.30
CA LEU A 51 1.81 -1.54 8.35
C LEU A 51 2.81 -0.50 8.88
N ILE A 52 2.68 0.76 8.47
CA ILE A 52 3.48 1.88 8.99
C ILE A 52 3.28 1.99 10.51
N ARG A 53 2.02 2.05 10.99
CA ARG A 53 1.73 2.15 12.44
C ARG A 53 2.36 1.00 13.23
N GLN A 54 2.32 -0.23 12.71
CA GLN A 54 2.78 -1.42 13.42
C GLN A 54 4.30 -1.62 13.38
N HIS A 55 4.94 -1.32 12.24
CA HIS A 55 6.33 -1.75 12.00
C HIS A 55 7.31 -0.60 11.82
N GLN A 56 6.86 0.55 11.28
CA GLN A 56 7.73 1.69 11.01
C GLN A 56 7.01 3.04 11.22
N PRO A 57 6.67 3.38 12.47
CA PRO A 57 5.89 4.60 12.75
C PRO A 57 6.61 5.89 12.34
N ALA A 58 7.93 5.87 12.18
CA ALA A 58 8.71 6.99 11.68
C ALA A 58 8.37 7.38 10.22
N LEU A 59 7.76 6.48 9.43
CA LEU A 59 7.32 6.79 8.07
C LEU A 59 6.00 7.57 8.03
N ALA A 60 5.24 7.64 9.13
CA ALA A 60 3.91 8.24 9.13
C ALA A 60 3.91 9.73 8.74
N ASP A 61 4.95 10.46 9.13
CA ASP A 61 5.10 11.89 8.80
C ASP A 61 5.94 12.13 7.53
N ALA A 62 6.54 11.08 6.96
CA ALA A 62 7.40 11.15 5.79
C ALA A 62 6.70 10.78 4.49
N ILE A 63 5.48 10.21 4.59
CA ILE A 63 4.74 9.68 3.45
C ILE A 63 3.35 10.30 3.40
N GLU A 64 3.06 10.94 2.29
CA GLU A 64 1.72 11.40 1.94
C GLU A 64 1.03 10.39 1.01
N PHE A 65 -0.29 10.28 1.10
CA PHE A 65 -1.09 9.37 0.28
C PHE A 65 -2.17 10.13 -0.48
N ASP A 66 -2.33 9.84 -1.77
CA ASP A 66 -3.41 10.37 -2.62
C ASP A 66 -4.01 9.26 -3.49
N PRO A 67 -4.71 8.27 -2.89
CA PRO A 67 -5.25 7.15 -3.65
C PRO A 67 -6.45 7.55 -4.51
N GLU A 68 -6.53 6.90 -5.65
CA GLU A 68 -7.75 6.79 -6.45
C GLU A 68 -8.32 5.38 -6.37
N ALA A 69 -9.51 5.14 -6.94
CA ALA A 69 -10.10 3.81 -6.94
C ALA A 69 -9.17 2.78 -7.62
N GLY A 70 -8.65 3.07 -8.82
CA GLY A 70 -7.77 2.16 -9.56
C GLY A 70 -6.30 2.20 -9.15
N THR A 71 -5.89 3.12 -8.27
CA THR A 71 -4.46 3.38 -8.03
C THR A 71 -4.19 3.71 -6.57
N PHE A 72 -3.30 2.95 -5.96
CA PHE A 72 -2.62 3.39 -4.74
C PHE A 72 -1.48 4.34 -5.13
N ALA A 73 -1.39 5.47 -4.45
CA ALA A 73 -0.31 6.44 -4.64
C ALA A 73 0.24 6.94 -3.31
N ALA A 74 1.57 6.93 -3.19
CA ALA A 74 2.31 7.45 -2.06
C ALA A 74 3.46 8.36 -2.53
N TYR A 75 3.72 9.42 -1.76
CA TYR A 75 4.70 10.46 -2.06
C TYR A 75 5.64 10.65 -0.88
N GLY A 76 6.91 10.93 -1.15
CA GLY A 76 7.91 11.17 -0.12
C GLY A 76 9.32 11.14 -0.67
N ASP A 77 10.31 11.14 0.22
CA ASP A 77 11.69 10.90 -0.18
C ASP A 77 11.90 9.45 -0.63
N ARG A 78 12.93 9.25 -1.45
CA ARG A 78 13.20 7.95 -2.08
C ARG A 78 13.39 6.82 -1.06
N ASP A 79 14.06 7.08 0.05
CA ASP A 79 14.41 6.05 1.02
C ASP A 79 13.20 5.66 1.87
N SER A 80 12.33 6.61 2.20
CA SER A 80 11.04 6.36 2.83
C SER A 80 10.13 5.50 1.94
N LEU A 81 10.05 5.80 0.64
CA LEU A 81 9.24 5.01 -0.30
C LEU A 81 9.79 3.61 -0.56
N ILE A 82 11.11 3.41 -0.55
CA ILE A 82 11.71 2.08 -0.62
C ILE A 82 11.35 1.24 0.62
N GLN A 83 11.34 1.86 1.80
CA GLN A 83 10.92 1.18 3.02
C GLN A 83 9.44 0.81 2.99
N LEU A 84 8.57 1.72 2.53
CA LEU A 84 7.15 1.42 2.34
C LEU A 84 6.93 0.30 1.32
N HIS A 85 7.64 0.34 0.19
CA HIS A 85 7.61 -0.74 -0.80
C HIS A 85 7.94 -2.09 -0.17
N ALA A 86 9.03 -2.17 0.61
CA ALA A 86 9.43 -3.40 1.28
C ALA A 86 8.40 -3.92 2.29
N LEU A 87 7.70 -3.01 2.99
CA LEU A 87 6.60 -3.37 3.91
C LEU A 87 5.38 -3.90 3.17
N MET A 88 5.02 -3.29 2.04
CA MET A 88 3.80 -3.59 1.29
C MET A 88 3.93 -4.82 0.38
N LEU A 89 5.12 -5.05 -0.20
CA LEU A 89 5.32 -6.07 -1.22
C LEU A 89 4.85 -7.48 -0.81
N PRO A 90 5.05 -7.96 0.44
CA PRO A 90 4.52 -9.25 0.87
C PRO A 90 2.99 -9.30 0.92
N ALA A 91 2.33 -8.20 1.30
CA ALA A 91 0.87 -8.13 1.38
C ALA A 91 0.21 -8.14 0.00
N VAL A 92 0.86 -7.57 -1.02
CA VAL A 92 0.34 -7.54 -2.39
C VAL A 92 0.57 -8.86 -3.15
N ASN A 93 1.58 -9.65 -2.76
CA ASN A 93 1.96 -10.87 -3.51
C ASN A 93 1.56 -12.19 -2.85
N ASN A 94 1.26 -12.19 -1.55
CA ASN A 94 1.03 -13.43 -0.80
C ASN A 94 -0.37 -13.41 -0.15
N PRO A 95 -1.29 -14.28 -0.62
CA PRO A 95 -2.63 -14.42 -0.06
C PRO A 95 -2.65 -14.70 1.45
N ASP A 96 -1.74 -15.55 1.94
CA ASP A 96 -1.66 -15.88 3.37
C ASP A 96 -1.24 -14.66 4.20
N THR A 97 -0.35 -13.82 3.65
CA THR A 97 0.11 -12.60 4.31
C THR A 97 -1.02 -11.60 4.46
N ILE A 98 -1.76 -11.31 3.38
CA ILE A 98 -2.86 -10.35 3.46
C ILE A 98 -4.01 -10.87 4.31
N ALA A 99 -4.31 -12.18 4.26
CA ALA A 99 -5.32 -12.79 5.13
C ALA A 99 -4.96 -12.62 6.61
N THR A 100 -3.71 -12.92 6.97
CA THR A 100 -3.21 -12.76 8.35
C THR A 100 -3.25 -11.30 8.78
N LEU A 101 -2.90 -10.38 7.88
CA LEU A 101 -2.94 -8.94 8.16
C LEU A 101 -4.38 -8.46 8.40
N MET A 102 -5.33 -8.83 7.53
CA MET A 102 -6.73 -8.45 7.66
C MET A 102 -7.34 -9.00 8.95
N ASP A 103 -7.02 -10.24 9.33
CA ASP A 103 -7.46 -10.84 10.60
C ASP A 103 -6.87 -10.10 11.81
N ALA A 104 -5.57 -9.80 11.78
CA ALA A 104 -4.89 -9.09 12.86
C ALA A 104 -5.35 -7.62 13.02
N ALA A 105 -5.64 -6.95 11.90
CA ALA A 105 -6.12 -5.57 11.90
C ALA A 105 -7.61 -5.49 12.28
N GLY A 106 -8.43 -6.41 11.79
CA GLY A 106 -9.88 -6.37 11.94
C GLY A 106 -10.44 -4.98 11.60
N ASN A 107 -11.22 -4.41 12.52
CA ASN A 107 -11.81 -3.08 12.34
C ASN A 107 -10.79 -1.93 12.35
N ASP A 108 -9.55 -2.14 12.84
CA ASP A 108 -8.49 -1.12 12.85
C ASP A 108 -7.85 -0.92 11.47
N LEU A 109 -8.12 -1.79 10.50
CA LEU A 109 -7.57 -1.63 9.14
C LEU A 109 -7.98 -0.28 8.54
N PHE A 110 -9.20 0.18 8.82
CA PHE A 110 -9.76 1.43 8.30
C PHE A 110 -9.94 2.53 9.36
N ALA A 111 -9.36 2.36 10.55
CA ALA A 111 -9.50 3.29 11.67
C ALA A 111 -8.48 4.44 11.67
#